data_AF-A0A846U6R8-F1
#
_entry.id   AF-A0A846U6R8-F1
#
_cell.length_a   1.000
_cell.length_b   1.000
_cell.length_c   1.000
_cell.angle_alpha   90.00
_cell.angle_beta   90.00
_cell.angle_gamma   90.00
#
_symmetry.space_group_name_H-M   'P 1'
#
loop_
_entity.id
_entity.type
_entity.pdbx_description
1 polymer ?
#
loop_
_entity_poly.entity_id
_entity_poly.type
_entity_poly.pdbx_seq_one_letter_code
_entity_poly.pdbx_strand_id
1 'polypeptide(L)'
;MSESGLTPDDRQTRLASWLAEKRPDLASMYRTARDLLATAAKPGDERTRVSHICHSMREMMNRLPGALGIAGTGGGGPRSSTHVRRLPAIAARFPNLDLRQEVENVPVPQALAVLLDDLIKAAVAEDGRVAANAAALLTDDGNTKHPAVREWKDLVDFFVKWAHLHDAQSDVQLIPSDNDLRQRIELAEALMDGIRAEFFDSLHAIEDLLAEANQLKDGGEQDG
;
A
#
# COMPACT_ATOMS: atom_id res chain seq x y z
N MET A 1 3.83 3.16 -33.08
CA MET A 1 3.03 4.15 -32.34
C MET A 1 1.58 3.76 -32.48
N SER A 2 1.04 3.07 -31.46
CA SER A 2 -0.38 2.72 -31.34
C SER A 2 -0.77 2.86 -29.88
N GLU A 3 -0.84 4.11 -29.40
CA GLU A 3 -1.70 4.40 -28.25
C GLU A 3 -3.14 4.47 -28.77
N SER A 4 -4.02 3.60 -28.26
CA SER A 4 -5.45 3.86 -28.02
C SER A 4 -6.26 2.56 -28.05
N GLY A 5 -6.93 2.26 -26.93
CA GLY A 5 -8.11 1.39 -26.94
C GLY A 5 -8.11 0.18 -26.02
N LEU A 6 -7.44 0.21 -24.87
CA LEU A 6 -7.66 -0.83 -23.86
C LEU A 6 -8.92 -0.50 -23.07
N THR A 7 -9.94 -1.37 -23.17
CA THR A 7 -11.17 -1.18 -22.40
C THR A 7 -10.87 -1.38 -20.90
N PRO A 8 -11.63 -0.75 -19.99
CA PRO A 8 -11.48 -0.98 -18.55
C PRO A 8 -11.56 -2.47 -18.16
N ASP A 9 -12.34 -3.25 -18.90
CA ASP A 9 -12.55 -4.69 -18.69
C ASP A 9 -11.28 -5.51 -19.00
N ASP A 10 -10.56 -5.13 -20.05
CA ASP A 10 -9.28 -5.75 -20.41
C ASP A 10 -8.21 -5.49 -19.34
N ARG A 11 -8.17 -4.28 -18.77
CA ARG A 11 -7.21 -3.91 -17.72
C ARG A 11 -7.44 -4.73 -16.46
N GLN A 12 -8.69 -4.78 -16.00
CA GLN A 12 -9.06 -5.51 -14.78
C GLN A 12 -8.71 -7.00 -14.89
N THR A 13 -8.99 -7.60 -16.06
CA THR A 13 -8.69 -9.01 -16.32
C THR A 13 -7.18 -9.27 -16.28
N ARG A 14 -6.37 -8.43 -16.94
CA ARG A 14 -4.90 -8.55 -16.90
C ARG A 14 -4.34 -8.38 -15.48
N LEU A 15 -4.82 -7.40 -14.73
CA LEU A 15 -4.39 -7.17 -13.36
C LEU A 15 -4.76 -8.34 -12.45
N ALA A 16 -5.97 -8.88 -12.56
CA ALA A 16 -6.39 -10.03 -11.78
C ALA A 16 -5.54 -11.27 -12.07
N SER A 17 -5.19 -11.52 -13.34
CA SER A 17 -4.31 -12.63 -13.74
C SER A 17 -2.88 -12.42 -13.24
N TRP A 18 -2.31 -11.23 -13.45
CA TRP A 18 -0.98 -10.90 -12.96
C TRP A 18 -0.88 -11.00 -11.42
N LEU A 19 -1.87 -10.48 -10.69
CA LEU A 19 -1.93 -10.65 -9.25
C LEU A 19 -2.04 -12.13 -8.86
N ALA A 20 -2.76 -12.96 -9.63
CA ALA A 20 -2.89 -14.38 -9.33
C ALA A 20 -1.56 -15.13 -9.48
N GLU A 21 -0.75 -14.74 -10.47
CA GLU A 21 0.61 -15.27 -10.66
C GLU A 21 1.55 -14.88 -9.52
N LYS A 22 1.47 -13.63 -9.04
CA LYS A 22 2.35 -13.12 -7.98
C LYS A 22 1.92 -13.54 -6.58
N ARG A 23 0.62 -13.45 -6.30
CA ARG A 23 0.04 -13.77 -4.99
C ARG A 23 -1.49 -13.99 -5.07
N PRO A 24 -1.96 -15.24 -5.10
CA PRO A 24 -3.37 -15.57 -5.30
C PRO A 24 -4.36 -14.91 -4.32
N ASP A 25 -3.95 -14.68 -3.08
CA ASP A 25 -4.76 -14.00 -2.06
C ASP A 25 -5.00 -12.52 -2.39
N LEU A 26 -4.01 -11.82 -2.97
CA LEU A 26 -4.17 -10.43 -3.41
C LEU A 26 -5.10 -10.33 -4.63
N ALA A 27 -5.02 -11.29 -5.55
CA ALA A 27 -5.96 -11.38 -6.67
C ALA A 27 -7.40 -11.62 -6.19
N SER A 28 -7.57 -12.45 -5.15
CA SER A 28 -8.86 -12.68 -4.51
C SER A 28 -9.42 -11.42 -3.85
N MET A 29 -8.58 -10.67 -3.12
CA MET A 29 -8.95 -9.39 -2.53
C MET A 29 -9.38 -8.38 -3.60
N TYR A 30 -8.61 -8.26 -4.68
CA TYR A 30 -8.92 -7.36 -5.79
C TYR A 30 -10.27 -7.70 -6.44
N ARG A 31 -10.50 -8.96 -6.81
CA ARG A 31 -11.78 -9.41 -7.38
C ARG A 31 -12.95 -9.15 -6.42
N THR A 32 -12.78 -9.47 -5.13
CA THR A 32 -13.81 -9.22 -4.11
C THR A 32 -14.19 -7.74 -4.04
N ALA A 33 -13.22 -6.83 -4.09
CA ALA A 33 -13.49 -5.39 -4.10
C ALA A 33 -14.31 -4.97 -5.34
N ARG A 34 -13.96 -5.50 -6.52
CA ARG A 34 -14.67 -5.24 -7.78
C ARG A 34 -16.09 -5.80 -7.78
N ASP A 35 -16.26 -7.05 -7.35
CA ASP A 35 -17.55 -7.73 -7.28
C ASP A 35 -18.51 -7.03 -6.31
N LEU A 36 -18.00 -6.60 -5.15
CA LEU A 36 -18.74 -5.78 -4.21
C LEU A 36 -19.13 -4.44 -4.84
N LEU A 37 -18.22 -3.76 -5.54
CA LEU A 37 -18.52 -2.49 -6.20
C LEU A 37 -19.54 -2.63 -7.36
N ALA A 38 -19.52 -3.74 -8.08
CA ALA A 38 -20.46 -4.02 -9.16
C ALA A 38 -21.88 -4.32 -8.65
N THR A 39 -22.00 -4.78 -7.40
CA THR A 39 -23.28 -5.11 -6.78
C THR A 39 -23.81 -3.91 -5.99
N ALA A 40 -25.09 -3.56 -6.19
CA ALA A 40 -25.74 -2.53 -5.38
C ALA A 40 -25.76 -2.92 -3.90
N ALA A 41 -25.47 -1.96 -3.01
CA ALA A 41 -25.63 -2.16 -1.58
C ALA A 41 -27.10 -2.48 -1.24
N LYS A 42 -27.31 -3.38 -0.30
CA LYS A 42 -28.62 -3.49 0.35
C LYS A 42 -28.83 -2.25 1.22
N PRO A 43 -30.06 -1.70 1.30
CA PRO A 43 -30.35 -0.58 2.18
C PRO A 43 -29.90 -0.86 3.62
N GLY A 44 -29.01 -0.02 4.17
CA GLY A 44 -28.45 -0.16 5.51
C GLY A 44 -27.08 -0.86 5.57
N ASP A 45 -26.64 -1.52 4.50
CA ASP A 45 -25.36 -2.24 4.42
C ASP A 45 -24.26 -1.43 3.71
N GLU A 46 -24.53 -0.17 3.30
CA GLU A 46 -23.64 0.66 2.50
C GLU A 46 -22.27 0.80 3.18
N ARG A 47 -22.26 1.15 4.47
CA ARG A 47 -21.02 1.36 5.23
C ARG A 47 -20.16 0.10 5.31
N THR A 48 -20.81 -1.05 5.53
CA THR A 48 -20.15 -2.36 5.63
C THR A 48 -19.57 -2.76 4.29
N ARG A 49 -20.33 -2.59 3.19
CA ARG A 49 -19.85 -2.82 1.83
C ARG A 49 -18.63 -1.96 1.50
N VAL A 50 -18.70 -0.65 1.78
CA VAL A 50 -17.54 0.25 1.62
C VAL A 50 -16.35 -0.23 2.45
N SER A 51 -16.58 -0.65 3.70
CA SER A 51 -15.53 -1.20 4.56
C SER A 51 -14.80 -2.36 3.91
N HIS A 52 -15.53 -3.31 3.34
CA HIS A 52 -14.95 -4.47 2.67
C HIS A 52 -14.18 -4.09 1.41
N ILE A 53 -14.76 -3.25 0.54
CA ILE A 53 -14.09 -2.77 -0.67
C ILE A 53 -12.75 -2.10 -0.30
N CYS A 54 -12.79 -1.15 0.64
CA CYS A 54 -11.63 -0.41 1.06
C CYS A 54 -10.60 -1.29 1.78
N HIS A 55 -11.04 -2.26 2.60
CA HIS A 55 -10.15 -3.22 3.24
C HIS A 55 -9.39 -4.08 2.22
N SER A 56 -10.11 -4.61 1.23
CA SER A 56 -9.51 -5.42 0.16
C SER A 56 -8.50 -4.61 -0.67
N MET A 57 -8.85 -3.39 -1.07
CA MET A 57 -7.95 -2.53 -1.84
C MET A 57 -6.70 -2.12 -1.04
N ARG A 58 -6.83 -1.71 0.23
CA ARG A 58 -5.66 -1.36 1.05
C ARG A 58 -4.73 -2.55 1.26
N GLU A 59 -5.27 -3.76 1.41
CA GLU A 59 -4.44 -4.93 1.67
C GLU A 59 -3.68 -5.31 0.41
N MET A 60 -4.36 -5.29 -0.74
CA MET A 60 -3.73 -5.49 -2.04
C MET A 60 -2.58 -4.49 -2.28
N MET A 61 -2.83 -3.18 -2.14
CA MET A 61 -1.81 -2.16 -2.35
C MET A 61 -0.64 -2.29 -1.36
N ASN A 62 -0.91 -2.46 -0.07
CA ASN A 62 0.16 -2.53 0.93
C ASN A 62 1.04 -3.79 0.82
N ARG A 63 0.50 -4.88 0.25
CA ARG A 63 1.22 -6.16 0.12
C ARG A 63 1.86 -6.36 -1.25
N LEU A 64 1.47 -5.58 -2.24
CA LEU A 64 2.00 -5.70 -3.60
C LEU A 64 3.54 -5.55 -3.66
N PRO A 65 4.19 -4.54 -3.04
CA PRO A 65 5.66 -4.47 -3.04
C PRO A 65 6.33 -5.73 -2.52
N GLY A 66 5.76 -6.35 -1.47
CA GLY A 66 6.28 -7.59 -0.90
C GLY A 66 6.05 -8.80 -1.82
N ALA A 67 4.91 -8.85 -2.52
CA ALA A 67 4.61 -9.90 -3.49
C ALA A 67 5.55 -9.85 -4.71
N LEU A 68 6.05 -8.67 -5.07
CA LEU A 68 6.98 -8.47 -6.17
C LEU A 68 8.46 -8.60 -5.76
N GLY A 69 8.75 -8.82 -4.47
CA GLY A 69 10.13 -8.84 -3.98
C GLY A 69 10.80 -7.45 -3.96
N ILE A 70 10.05 -6.39 -4.20
CA ILE A 70 10.50 -4.98 -4.24
C ILE A 70 10.67 -4.42 -2.83
N ALA A 71 10.00 -5.01 -1.84
CA ALA A 71 10.08 -4.56 -0.45
C ALA A 71 11.55 -4.43 0.00
N GLY A 72 11.95 -3.19 0.29
CA GLY A 72 13.24 -2.92 0.91
C GLY A 72 13.38 -3.78 2.17
N THR A 73 14.62 -4.13 2.51
CA THR A 73 15.07 -5.03 3.59
C THR A 73 14.57 -4.74 5.03
N GLY A 74 13.52 -3.96 5.24
CA GLY A 74 13.06 -3.44 6.54
C GLY A 74 11.70 -3.94 7.02
N GLY A 75 11.45 -5.26 7.00
CA GLY A 75 10.32 -5.85 7.74
C GLY A 75 10.48 -5.78 9.27
N GLY A 76 11.67 -5.45 9.78
CA GLY A 76 12.07 -5.60 11.18
C GLY A 76 12.36 -4.31 11.97
N GLY A 77 11.74 -3.18 11.61
CA GLY A 77 11.90 -1.92 12.36
C GLY A 77 10.91 -1.75 13.54
N PRO A 78 11.24 -0.92 14.55
CA PRO A 78 10.29 -0.59 15.62
C PRO A 78 9.04 0.07 15.03
N ARG A 79 7.87 -0.34 15.53
CA ARG A 79 6.57 0.20 15.12
C ARG A 79 6.08 1.22 16.13
N SER A 80 5.55 2.33 15.65
CA SER A 80 4.89 3.34 16.49
C SER A 80 3.87 2.71 17.44
N SER A 81 3.07 1.75 16.94
CA SER A 81 2.08 0.99 17.73
C SER A 81 2.65 0.28 18.95
N THR A 82 3.90 -0.19 18.88
CA THR A 82 4.57 -0.87 20.01
C THR A 82 4.83 0.10 21.15
N HIS A 83 5.19 1.35 20.85
CA HIS A 83 5.41 2.40 21.84
C HIS A 83 4.08 2.94 22.38
N VAL A 84 3.07 3.11 21.52
CA VAL A 84 1.70 3.54 21.95
C VAL A 84 1.14 2.60 23.01
N ARG A 85 1.29 1.28 22.84
CA ARG A 85 0.81 0.28 23.82
C ARG A 85 1.46 0.41 25.20
N ARG A 86 2.64 1.06 25.30
CA ARG A 86 3.36 1.27 26.56
C ARG A 86 2.98 2.57 27.26
N LEU A 87 2.32 3.51 26.57
CA LEU A 87 1.94 4.82 27.11
C LEU A 87 1.08 4.71 28.38
N PRO A 88 0.01 3.88 28.46
CA PRO A 88 -0.82 3.83 29.66
C PRO A 88 -0.05 3.40 30.91
N ALA A 89 0.83 2.40 30.78
CA ALA A 89 1.63 1.89 31.88
C ALA A 89 2.65 2.93 32.40
N ILE A 90 3.22 3.75 31.51
CA ILE A 90 4.15 4.82 31.90
C ILE A 90 3.39 6.02 32.48
N ALA A 91 2.27 6.42 31.89
CA ALA A 91 1.43 7.50 32.41
C ALA A 91 0.91 7.20 33.83
N ALA A 92 0.53 5.95 34.11
CA ALA A 92 0.08 5.53 35.44
C ALA A 92 1.13 5.72 36.55
N ARG A 93 2.44 5.78 36.21
CA ARG A 93 3.52 6.06 37.18
C ARG A 93 3.60 7.53 37.57
N PHE A 94 2.96 8.41 36.82
CA PHE A 94 2.99 9.86 37.00
C PHE A 94 1.56 10.44 36.96
N PRO A 95 0.67 10.06 37.90
CA PRO A 95 -0.76 10.41 37.85
C PRO A 95 -1.05 11.92 37.97
N ASN A 96 -0.10 12.69 38.51
CA ASN A 96 -0.22 14.14 38.68
C ASN A 96 0.46 14.94 37.55
N LEU A 97 0.98 14.27 36.51
CA LEU A 97 1.59 14.96 35.38
C LEU A 97 0.51 15.64 34.53
N ASP A 98 0.53 16.96 34.51
CA ASP A 98 -0.32 17.75 33.63
C ASP A 98 0.53 18.39 32.51
N LEU A 99 0.36 17.89 31.29
CA LEU A 99 1.04 18.41 30.08
C LEU A 99 0.37 19.66 29.49
N ARG A 100 -0.77 20.10 30.04
CA ARG A 100 -1.57 21.22 29.53
C ARG A 100 -1.44 22.48 30.39
N GLN A 101 -0.50 22.50 31.32
CA GLN A 101 -0.23 23.69 32.13
C GLN A 101 0.18 24.86 31.23
N GLU A 102 -0.43 26.03 31.45
CA GLU A 102 -0.10 27.27 30.76
C GLU A 102 1.18 27.90 31.31
N VAL A 103 2.29 27.19 31.18
CA VAL A 103 3.63 27.62 31.59
C VAL A 103 4.61 27.47 30.44
N GLU A 104 5.67 28.28 30.43
CA GLU A 104 6.67 28.26 29.35
C GLU A 104 7.34 26.89 29.17
N ASN A 105 7.57 26.17 30.28
CA ASN A 105 8.18 24.84 30.27
C ASN A 105 7.44 23.90 31.21
N VAL A 106 6.93 22.78 30.67
CA VAL A 106 6.32 21.70 31.47
C VAL A 106 7.35 20.61 31.73
N PRO A 107 7.73 20.32 32.98
CA PRO A 107 8.69 19.27 33.28
C PRO A 107 8.08 17.89 33.01
N VAL A 108 8.72 17.12 32.12
CA VAL A 108 8.29 15.76 31.76
C VAL A 108 9.24 14.74 32.37
N PRO A 109 8.74 13.68 33.04
CA PRO A 109 9.59 12.60 33.54
C PRO A 109 10.41 11.97 32.43
N GLN A 110 11.70 11.73 32.69
CA GLN A 110 12.65 11.22 31.70
C GLN A 110 12.15 9.96 30.99
N ALA A 111 11.51 9.03 31.72
CA ALA A 111 10.97 7.80 31.14
C ALA A 111 9.85 8.05 30.10
N LEU A 112 9.04 9.09 30.29
CA LEU A 112 8.01 9.49 29.33
C LEU A 112 8.62 10.24 28.15
N ALA A 113 9.60 11.12 28.40
CA ALA A 113 10.33 11.82 27.34
C ALA A 113 11.06 10.84 26.40
N VAL A 114 11.73 9.82 26.95
CA VAL A 114 12.40 8.76 26.15
C VAL A 114 11.38 7.95 25.34
N LEU A 115 10.24 7.57 25.93
CA LEU A 115 9.20 6.86 25.18
C LEU A 115 8.64 7.70 24.03
N LEU A 116 8.48 9.00 24.23
CA LEU A 116 8.03 9.93 23.19
C LEU A 116 9.05 10.06 22.07
N ASP A 117 10.34 10.18 22.40
CA ASP A 117 11.43 10.19 21.42
C ASP A 117 11.46 8.89 20.59
N ASP A 118 11.37 7.73 21.25
CA ASP A 118 11.30 6.43 20.57
C ASP A 118 10.06 6.32 19.66
N LEU A 119 8.92 6.81 20.12
CA LEU A 119 7.67 6.84 19.34
C LEU A 119 7.82 7.71 18.09
N ILE A 120 8.38 8.91 18.22
CA ILE A 120 8.63 9.82 17.09
C ILE A 120 9.59 9.17 16.09
N LYS A 121 10.70 8.62 16.56
CA LYS A 121 11.67 7.92 15.69
C LYS A 121 11.04 6.73 14.96
N ALA A 122 10.26 5.92 15.67
CA ALA A 122 9.55 4.80 15.06
C ALA A 122 8.53 5.26 14.02
N ALA A 123 7.78 6.33 14.30
CA ALA A 123 6.80 6.89 13.36
C ALA A 123 7.47 7.46 12.10
N VAL A 124 8.56 8.23 12.24
CA VAL A 124 9.33 8.76 11.10
C VAL A 124 9.93 7.63 10.27
N ALA A 125 10.49 6.61 10.91
CA ALA A 125 11.06 5.45 10.21
C ALA A 125 9.97 4.60 9.52
N GLU A 126 8.78 4.51 10.09
CA GLU A 126 7.62 3.84 9.48
C GLU A 126 7.12 4.58 8.24
N ASP A 127 6.90 5.91 8.34
CA ASP A 127 6.49 6.73 7.18
C ASP A 127 7.55 6.70 6.07
N GLY A 128 8.84 6.80 6.44
CA GLY A 128 9.95 6.71 5.49
C GLY A 128 10.00 5.36 4.76
N ARG A 129 9.73 4.24 5.44
CA ARG A 129 9.64 2.91 4.81
C ARG A 129 8.45 2.80 3.87
N VAL A 130 7.30 3.37 4.23
CA VAL A 130 6.12 3.39 3.34
C VAL A 130 6.43 4.15 2.06
N ALA A 131 7.01 5.34 2.17
CA ALA A 131 7.41 6.14 1.02
C ALA A 131 8.48 5.44 0.16
N ALA A 132 9.48 4.83 0.78
CA ALA A 132 10.53 4.10 0.08
C ALA A 132 9.99 2.87 -0.67
N ASN A 133 9.08 2.09 -0.06
CA ASN A 133 8.47 0.95 -0.73
C ASN A 133 7.58 1.37 -1.91
N ALA A 134 6.83 2.46 -1.76
CA ALA A 134 6.04 3.01 -2.86
C ALA A 134 6.94 3.53 -3.99
N ALA A 135 8.05 4.20 -3.66
CA ALA A 135 9.01 4.66 -4.66
C ALA A 135 9.70 3.52 -5.39
N ALA A 136 10.17 2.50 -4.67
CA ALA A 136 10.75 1.30 -5.26
C ALA A 136 9.75 0.54 -6.16
N LEU A 137 8.45 0.66 -5.87
CA LEU A 137 7.40 0.08 -6.69
C LEU A 137 7.10 0.90 -7.95
N LEU A 138 7.13 2.24 -7.87
CA LEU A 138 6.54 3.14 -8.87
C LEU A 138 7.55 3.97 -9.66
N THR A 139 8.84 3.87 -9.34
CA THR A 139 9.89 4.70 -9.94
C THR A 139 11.16 3.90 -10.13
N ASP A 140 11.85 4.12 -11.26
CA ASP A 140 13.14 3.47 -11.55
C ASP A 140 14.27 3.91 -10.61
N ASP A 141 14.22 5.15 -10.12
CA ASP A 141 15.27 5.78 -9.33
C ASP A 141 14.99 5.77 -7.82
N GLY A 142 13.87 5.21 -7.39
CA GLY A 142 13.44 5.21 -5.99
C GLY A 142 13.09 6.61 -5.46
N ASN A 143 12.70 7.55 -6.32
CA ASN A 143 12.36 8.92 -5.93
C ASN A 143 11.06 9.00 -5.12
N THR A 144 11.22 9.07 -3.80
CA THR A 144 10.11 9.24 -2.83
C THR A 144 9.28 10.51 -3.00
N LYS A 145 9.74 11.49 -3.78
CA LYS A 145 9.02 12.73 -4.07
C LYS A 145 8.27 12.70 -5.41
N HIS A 146 8.35 11.59 -6.15
CA HIS A 146 7.67 11.45 -7.43
C HIS A 146 6.13 11.56 -7.27
N PRO A 147 5.41 12.23 -8.20
CA PRO A 147 3.96 12.40 -8.09
C PRO A 147 3.18 11.08 -7.91
N ALA A 148 3.61 10.01 -8.60
CA ALA A 148 2.98 8.69 -8.47
C ALA A 148 3.09 8.11 -7.04
N VAL A 149 4.19 8.38 -6.33
CA VAL A 149 4.38 7.93 -4.93
C VAL A 149 3.40 8.65 -4.00
N ARG A 150 3.18 9.95 -4.21
CA ARG A 150 2.17 10.71 -3.47
C ARG A 150 0.77 10.19 -3.76
N GLU A 151 0.43 9.99 -5.04
CA GLU A 151 -0.88 9.49 -5.44
C GLU A 151 -1.16 8.09 -4.88
N TRP A 152 -0.17 7.20 -4.89
CA TRP A 152 -0.25 5.89 -4.25
C TRP A 152 -0.52 5.99 -2.76
N LYS A 153 0.20 6.87 -2.04
CA LYS A 153 -0.02 7.11 -0.61
C LYS A 153 -1.42 7.65 -0.34
N ASP A 154 -1.88 8.63 -1.11
CA ASP A 154 -3.21 9.23 -0.97
C ASP A 154 -4.33 8.20 -1.20
N LEU A 155 -4.15 7.29 -2.16
CA LEU A 155 -5.06 6.17 -2.40
C LEU A 155 -5.07 5.18 -1.24
N VAL A 156 -3.91 4.79 -0.71
CA VAL A 156 -3.82 3.92 0.46
C VAL A 156 -4.51 4.56 1.67
N ASP A 157 -4.24 5.85 1.94
CA ASP A 157 -4.84 6.58 3.06
C ASP A 157 -6.36 6.70 2.91
N PHE A 158 -6.85 6.92 1.69
CA PHE A 158 -8.28 6.87 1.39
C PHE A 158 -8.89 5.51 1.74
N PHE A 159 -8.29 4.40 1.29
CA PHE A 159 -8.80 3.08 1.58
C PHE A 159 -8.67 2.72 3.08
N VAL A 160 -7.59 3.13 3.74
CA VAL A 160 -7.42 2.93 5.20
C VAL A 160 -8.50 3.65 5.99
N LYS A 161 -8.81 4.90 5.64
CA LYS A 161 -9.86 5.71 6.31
C LYS A 161 -11.20 4.99 6.35
N TRP A 162 -11.55 4.26 5.31
CA TRP A 162 -12.86 3.63 5.17
C TRP A 162 -12.89 2.13 5.48
N ALA A 163 -11.72 1.50 5.64
CA ALA A 163 -11.60 0.04 5.84
C ALA A 163 -12.07 -0.47 7.20
N HIS A 164 -12.06 0.35 8.26
CA HIS A 164 -12.42 -0.07 9.62
C HIS A 164 -13.69 0.60 10.10
N LEU A 165 -14.53 -0.14 10.83
CA LEU A 165 -15.64 0.44 11.60
C LEU A 165 -15.06 1.10 12.86
N HIS A 166 -15.54 2.30 13.18
CA HIS A 166 -15.17 3.02 14.39
C HIS A 166 -16.34 3.02 15.36
N ASP A 167 -16.05 3.22 16.66
CA ASP A 167 -17.06 3.20 17.72
C ASP A 167 -18.15 4.26 17.51
N ALA A 168 -17.81 5.39 16.89
CA ALA A 168 -18.77 6.36 16.41
C ALA A 168 -19.32 5.93 15.04
N GLN A 169 -20.66 5.85 14.93
CA GLN A 169 -21.32 5.60 13.65
C GLN A 169 -20.91 6.67 12.65
N SER A 170 -20.36 6.25 11.51
CA SER A 170 -20.04 7.17 10.42
C SER A 170 -21.34 7.79 9.92
N ASP A 171 -21.36 9.11 9.74
CA ASP A 171 -22.47 9.78 9.06
C ASP A 171 -22.62 9.18 7.66
N VAL A 172 -23.82 8.73 7.32
CA VAL A 172 -24.15 8.13 6.03
C VAL A 172 -23.84 9.09 4.88
N GLN A 173 -23.96 10.40 5.11
CA GLN A 173 -23.63 11.44 4.13
C GLN A 173 -22.13 11.59 3.87
N LEU A 174 -21.28 11.03 4.73
CA LEU A 174 -19.83 11.07 4.58
C LEU A 174 -19.25 9.83 3.90
N ILE A 175 -20.04 8.76 3.74
CA ILE A 175 -19.59 7.52 3.11
C ILE A 175 -19.31 7.79 1.62
N PRO A 176 -18.16 7.33 1.08
CA PRO A 176 -17.86 7.45 -0.34
C PRO A 176 -18.95 6.85 -1.21
N SER A 177 -19.32 7.55 -2.27
CA SER A 177 -20.23 7.02 -3.28
C SER A 177 -19.57 5.92 -4.11
N ASP A 178 -20.39 5.12 -4.81
CA ASP A 178 -19.87 4.14 -5.77
C ASP A 178 -19.02 4.79 -6.87
N ASN A 179 -19.29 6.05 -7.21
CA ASN A 179 -18.48 6.79 -8.17
C ASN A 179 -17.11 7.15 -7.59
N ASP A 180 -17.07 7.59 -6.33
CA ASP A 180 -15.80 7.87 -5.63
C ASP A 180 -14.96 6.59 -5.53
N LEU A 181 -15.57 5.47 -5.14
CA LEU A 181 -14.89 4.18 -5.05
C LEU A 181 -14.35 3.74 -6.41
N ARG A 182 -15.16 3.86 -7.47
CA ARG A 182 -14.74 3.51 -8.83
C ARG A 182 -13.54 4.33 -9.28
N GLN A 183 -13.60 5.64 -9.12
CA GLN A 183 -12.50 6.53 -9.51
C GLN A 183 -11.19 6.18 -8.76
N ARG A 184 -11.27 5.90 -7.45
CA ARG A 184 -10.09 5.55 -6.64
C ARG A 184 -9.52 4.19 -7.04
N ILE A 185 -10.37 3.21 -7.33
CA ILE A 185 -9.94 1.90 -7.81
C ILE A 185 -9.30 2.02 -9.20
N GLU A 186 -9.90 2.77 -10.12
CA GLU A 186 -9.36 2.95 -11.48
C GLU A 186 -7.99 3.64 -11.49
N LEU A 187 -7.76 4.60 -10.58
CA LEU A 187 -6.45 5.23 -10.39
C LEU A 187 -5.43 4.21 -9.85
N ALA A 188 -5.79 3.42 -8.85
CA ALA A 188 -4.93 2.35 -8.35
C ALA A 188 -4.59 1.33 -9.44
N GLU A 189 -5.58 0.93 -10.24
CA GLU A 189 -5.42 0.03 -11.39
C GLU A 189 -4.50 0.62 -12.46
N ALA A 190 -4.60 1.92 -12.75
CA ALA A 190 -3.72 2.58 -13.70
C ALA A 190 -2.26 2.55 -13.25
N LEU A 191 -1.99 2.86 -11.97
CA LEU A 191 -0.64 2.78 -11.40
C LEU A 191 -0.11 1.34 -11.45
N MET A 192 -0.93 0.34 -11.11
CA MET A 192 -0.55 -1.07 -11.17
C MET A 192 -0.29 -1.58 -12.59
N ASP A 193 -1.07 -1.14 -13.58
CA ASP A 193 -0.85 -1.58 -14.96
C ASP A 193 0.46 -1.00 -15.52
N GLY A 194 0.87 0.19 -15.08
CA GLY A 194 2.20 0.75 -15.36
C GLY A 194 3.32 -0.13 -14.82
N ILE A 195 3.27 -0.48 -13.53
CA ILE A 195 4.23 -1.39 -12.88
C ILE A 195 4.30 -2.75 -13.60
N ARG A 196 3.13 -3.28 -13.97
CA ARG A 196 3.02 -4.57 -14.68
C ARG A 196 3.71 -4.50 -16.04
N ALA A 197 3.47 -3.44 -16.81
CA ALA A 197 4.05 -3.28 -18.14
C ALA A 197 5.58 -3.28 -18.08
N GLU A 198 6.17 -2.45 -17.21
CA GLU A 198 7.63 -2.39 -17.02
C GLU A 198 8.22 -3.72 -16.54
N PHE A 199 7.50 -4.45 -15.67
CA PHE A 199 7.91 -5.77 -15.24
C PHE A 199 8.01 -6.76 -16.41
N PHE A 200 7.01 -6.78 -17.29
CA PHE A 200 7.04 -7.66 -18.46
C PHE A 200 8.09 -7.23 -19.47
N ASP A 201 8.29 -5.92 -19.70
CA ASP A 201 9.34 -5.44 -20.59
C ASP A 201 10.73 -5.87 -20.08
N SER A 202 10.95 -5.79 -18.77
CA SER A 202 12.18 -6.26 -18.12
C SER A 202 12.35 -7.79 -18.22
N LEU A 203 11.26 -8.55 -18.06
CA LEU A 203 11.29 -10.01 -18.16
C LEU A 203 11.66 -10.46 -19.58
N HIS A 204 11.02 -9.90 -20.60
CA HIS A 204 11.33 -10.23 -22.00
C HIS A 204 12.79 -9.91 -22.33
N ALA A 205 13.32 -8.77 -21.87
CA ALA A 205 14.73 -8.43 -22.06
C ALA A 205 15.70 -9.46 -21.44
N ILE A 206 15.36 -10.02 -20.27
CA ILE A 206 16.15 -11.07 -19.62
C ILE A 206 16.04 -12.39 -20.37
N GLU A 207 14.84 -12.76 -20.82
CA GLU A 207 14.61 -13.96 -21.60
C GLU A 207 15.34 -13.93 -22.95
N ASP A 208 15.36 -12.76 -23.62
CA ASP A 208 16.14 -12.53 -24.84
C ASP A 208 17.65 -12.69 -24.58
N LEU A 209 18.18 -12.09 -23.52
CA LEU A 209 19.58 -12.26 -23.11
C LEU A 209 19.93 -13.71 -22.80
N LEU A 210 19.02 -14.45 -22.15
CA LEU A 210 19.20 -15.87 -21.87
C LEU A 210 19.18 -16.71 -23.15
N ALA A 211 18.30 -16.39 -24.09
CA ALA A 211 18.23 -17.06 -25.38
C ALA A 211 19.51 -16.82 -26.20
N GLU A 212 20.01 -15.59 -26.26
CA GLU A 212 21.28 -15.24 -26.90
C GLU A 212 22.47 -15.97 -26.25
N ALA A 213 22.55 -15.97 -24.92
CA ALA A 213 23.62 -16.64 -24.18
C ALA A 213 23.62 -18.17 -24.40
N ASN A 214 22.44 -18.80 -24.48
CA ASN A 214 22.32 -20.23 -24.76
C ASN A 214 22.70 -20.56 -26.22
N GLN A 215 22.34 -19.71 -27.19
CA GLN A 215 22.75 -19.88 -28.59
C GLN A 215 24.28 -19.78 -28.78
N LEU A 216 24.95 -18.92 -28.01
CA LEU A 216 26.42 -18.79 -28.03
C LEU A 216 27.13 -20.00 -27.42
N LYS A 217 26.51 -20.69 -26.47
CA LYS A 217 27.06 -21.89 -25.83
C LYS A 217 26.98 -23.13 -26.72
N ASP A 218 25.86 -23.29 -27.42
CA ASP A 218 25.65 -24.41 -28.35
C ASP A 218 26.49 -24.27 -29.64
N GLY A 219 26.91 -23.05 -30.00
CA GLY A 219 27.85 -22.79 -31.09
C GLY A 219 29.34 -23.04 -30.76
N GLY A 220 29.67 -23.24 -29.48
CA GLY A 220 31.06 -23.46 -29.01
C GLY A 220 31.47 -24.93 -28.84
N GLU A 221 30.52 -25.88 -28.92
CA GLU A 221 30.79 -27.32 -28.80
C GLU A 221 31.02 -28.03 -30.15
N GLN A 222 31.10 -27.29 -31.27
CA GLN A 222 31.36 -27.88 -32.60
C GLN A 222 32.82 -27.83 -33.09
N ASP A 223 33.75 -27.24 -32.34
CA ASP A 223 35.19 -27.19 -32.69
C ASP A 223 36.06 -28.00 -31.70
N GLY A 224 35.80 -29.31 -31.63
CA GLY A 224 36.63 -30.31 -30.92
C GLY A 224 37.01 -31.49 -31.79
#